data_AF-A0A3C1YDL5-F1
#
_entry.id   AF-A0A3C1YDL5-F1
#
_cell.length_a   1.000
_cell.length_b   1.000
_cell.length_c   1.000
_cell.angle_alpha   90.00
_cell.angle_beta   90.00
_cell.angle_gamma   90.00
#
_symmetry.space_group_name_H-M   'P 1'
#
loop_
_entity.id
_entity.type
_entity.pdbx_description
1 polymer ?
#
loop_
_entity_poly.entity_id
_entity_poly.type
_entity_poly.pdbx_seq_one_letter_code
_entity_poly.pdbx_strand_id
1 'polypeptide(L)'
;MIKYLISYKNAHKHFIDIDLKVKTRGEKSISFQLPSWRPGRYELADFAKNIQKWNAFDENGNEIPFIKITKDLWEVACDGVEEVTITYNYYANVLDAGSSYLDQNQLYVNPVNCCMFVVGRENEKYSLELDLPKDYQIACGIKNNNGTLVADNFDMLAESPFIASNSMQYINYEVDGVAYHIWIQGPCQPKLEKLSADFKAFTIEQVKNFGSLPVDDYHFLFQITPYRSYHGVEHTNSTVILMGNVEDVFEKQYDNILGICSHELYHTWNIKAIRPKEMLPYDYSKENYSRLGYVAEGVTTYMGDLMLKRSGVFNWKQFLKTQDENLKRHYENDGRHNMSVADSGFDSWLDGYSLGIPNRKTSIYADGALNMLMIDLFIIEHTDGKYSLNDVMKRLYDEYLTSGYTEDDFQQLCVEYGGLKVSEVFSNHIYGIEDYTKSLKSALDLVGFELVKVNNPNLSADKFGFISIVENGKHIIKKVQNNSIADTYGIAVDDEVISINGIYAKGKKMNDLLKDTTGTLSMKIKKRFGTCEMDLECGHFYPIYSLQKLENAEDKQLLYRTVWAK
;
A
#
# COMPACT_ATOMS: atom_id res chain seq x y z
N MET A 1 -22.85 15.65 18.44
CA MET A 1 -22.74 14.23 18.07
C MET A 1 -23.55 14.03 16.82
N ILE A 2 -22.89 13.55 15.78
CA ILE A 2 -23.44 13.25 14.47
C ILE A 2 -23.78 11.76 14.46
N LYS A 3 -24.96 11.39 13.97
CA LYS A 3 -25.45 10.00 14.06
C LYS A 3 -25.67 9.41 12.68
N TYR A 4 -25.19 8.20 12.49
CA TYR A 4 -25.38 7.37 11.32
C TYR A 4 -26.22 6.14 11.67
N LEU A 5 -27.14 5.78 10.79
CA LEU A 5 -27.70 4.43 10.70
C LEU A 5 -27.24 3.82 9.39
N ILE A 6 -26.54 2.69 9.47
CA ILE A 6 -26.08 1.91 8.32
C ILE A 6 -26.91 0.64 8.26
N SER A 7 -27.57 0.41 7.13
CA SER A 7 -28.45 -0.73 6.92
C SER A 7 -28.40 -1.20 5.47
N TYR A 8 -29.13 -2.28 5.16
CA TYR A 8 -29.38 -2.68 3.78
C TYR A 8 -30.65 -3.53 3.70
N LYS A 9 -31.46 -3.33 2.65
CA LYS A 9 -32.64 -4.17 2.40
C LYS A 9 -32.38 -5.42 1.56
N ASN A 10 -31.51 -5.29 0.56
CA ASN A 10 -31.29 -6.32 -0.46
C ASN A 10 -29.79 -6.44 -0.76
N ALA A 11 -29.08 -7.27 -0.01
CA ALA A 11 -27.62 -7.35 -0.10
C ALA A 11 -27.09 -7.69 -1.51
N HIS A 12 -27.82 -8.52 -2.27
CA HIS A 12 -27.49 -8.85 -3.66
C HIS A 12 -27.49 -7.67 -4.64
N LYS A 13 -28.05 -6.52 -4.24
CA LYS A 13 -28.01 -5.28 -5.04
C LYS A 13 -26.81 -4.40 -4.72
N HIS A 14 -26.02 -4.77 -3.70
CA HIS A 14 -24.82 -4.06 -3.29
C HIS A 14 -25.08 -2.61 -2.88
N PHE A 15 -26.29 -2.27 -2.42
CA PHE A 15 -26.61 -0.94 -1.91
C PHE A 15 -26.65 -0.95 -0.39
N ILE A 16 -25.80 -0.13 0.22
CA ILE A 16 -25.86 0.23 1.63
C ILE A 16 -26.81 1.43 1.74
N ASP A 17 -27.81 1.33 2.61
CA ASP A 17 -28.76 2.38 2.93
C ASP A 17 -28.23 3.16 4.15
N ILE A 18 -28.11 4.49 4.03
CA ILE A 18 -27.46 5.36 5.02
C ILE A 18 -28.36 6.53 5.40
N ASP A 19 -28.64 6.65 6.70
CA ASP A 19 -29.26 7.84 7.27
C ASP A 19 -28.26 8.59 8.16
N LEU A 20 -28.12 9.90 7.94
CA LEU A 20 -27.24 10.80 8.67
C LEU A 20 -28.08 11.87 9.37
N LYS A 21 -28.06 11.90 10.71
CA LYS A 21 -28.78 12.89 11.52
C LYS A 21 -27.85 13.91 12.16
N VAL A 22 -28.20 15.18 11.99
CA VAL A 22 -27.38 16.32 12.44
C VAL A 22 -28.28 17.41 13.00
N LYS A 23 -28.05 17.82 14.25
CA LYS A 23 -28.66 19.03 14.81
C LYS A 23 -28.19 20.27 14.06
N THR A 24 -29.11 21.14 13.65
CA THR A 24 -28.77 22.34 12.86
C THR A 24 -28.11 23.43 13.68
N ARG A 25 -28.39 23.49 14.98
CA ARG A 25 -27.95 24.54 15.91
C ARG A 25 -28.41 25.94 15.49
N GLY A 26 -29.51 26.04 14.74
CA GLY A 26 -30.05 27.31 14.25
C GLY A 26 -29.32 27.88 13.03
N GLU A 27 -28.40 27.12 12.42
CA GLU A 27 -27.79 27.49 11.15
C GLU A 27 -28.81 27.50 10.02
N LYS A 28 -28.76 28.50 9.15
CA LYS A 28 -29.66 28.62 8.00
C LYS A 28 -29.31 27.66 6.87
N SER A 29 -28.07 27.20 6.84
CA SER A 29 -27.52 26.30 5.83
C SER A 29 -26.46 25.40 6.44
N ILE A 30 -26.39 24.15 6.01
CA ILE A 30 -25.37 23.19 6.45
C ILE A 30 -24.76 22.52 5.23
N SER A 31 -23.43 22.44 5.21
CA SER A 31 -22.68 21.76 4.15
C SER A 31 -22.23 20.37 4.57
N PHE A 32 -22.49 19.39 3.72
CA PHE A 32 -22.14 17.98 3.89
C PHE A 32 -21.13 17.58 2.82
N GLN A 33 -19.92 17.22 3.24
CA GLN A 33 -18.82 16.84 2.36
C GLN A 33 -18.61 15.33 2.46
N LEU A 34 -18.63 14.65 1.32
CA LEU A 34 -18.09 13.29 1.22
C LEU A 34 -16.59 13.38 0.89
N PRO A 35 -15.72 12.54 1.47
CA PRO A 35 -14.32 12.49 1.08
C PRO A 35 -14.14 12.28 -0.43
N SER A 36 -13.12 12.93 -0.98
CA SER A 36 -12.70 12.82 -2.38
C SER A 36 -11.66 11.72 -2.59
N TRP A 37 -10.97 11.32 -1.53
CA TRP A 37 -9.87 10.35 -1.50
C TRP A 37 -9.76 9.70 -0.11
N ARG A 38 -8.81 8.77 0.07
CA ARG A 38 -8.51 8.13 1.38
C ARG A 38 -7.00 8.08 1.68
N PRO A 39 -6.59 8.19 2.94
CA PRO A 39 -5.22 7.89 3.36
C PRO A 39 -4.74 6.50 2.88
N GLY A 40 -3.42 6.38 2.68
CA GLY A 40 -2.77 5.20 2.08
C GLY A 40 -2.94 5.06 0.56
N ARG A 41 -3.68 5.96 -0.09
CA ARG A 41 -3.81 5.95 -1.55
C ARG A 41 -3.97 7.37 -2.11
N TYR A 42 -2.84 7.95 -2.51
CA TYR A 42 -2.70 9.32 -3.00
C TYR A 42 -3.28 9.54 -4.41
N GLU A 43 -4.57 9.26 -4.60
CA GLU A 43 -5.33 9.58 -5.82
C GLU A 43 -6.75 9.99 -5.46
N LEU A 44 -7.39 10.85 -6.27
CA LEU A 44 -8.81 11.13 -6.11
C LEU A 44 -9.64 9.92 -6.56
N ALA A 45 -10.53 9.44 -5.68
CA ALA A 45 -11.35 8.26 -5.92
C ALA A 45 -12.77 8.61 -6.41
N ASP A 46 -13.23 9.83 -6.13
CA ASP A 46 -14.56 10.35 -6.46
C ASP A 46 -15.69 9.46 -5.94
N PHE A 47 -15.68 9.14 -4.64
CA PHE A 47 -16.63 8.19 -4.05
C PHE A 47 -18.10 8.56 -4.26
N ALA A 48 -18.40 9.86 -4.39
CA ALA A 48 -19.75 10.38 -4.62
C ALA A 48 -20.43 9.80 -5.87
N LYS A 49 -19.66 9.29 -6.85
CA LYS A 49 -20.20 8.62 -8.05
C LYS A 49 -20.99 7.34 -7.73
N ASN A 50 -20.77 6.75 -6.56
CA ASN A 50 -21.45 5.54 -6.09
C ASN A 50 -22.76 5.84 -5.34
N ILE A 51 -23.13 7.12 -5.18
CA ILE A 51 -24.42 7.52 -4.59
C ILE A 51 -25.48 7.59 -5.68
N GLN A 52 -26.56 6.81 -5.55
CA GLN A 52 -27.66 6.79 -6.52
C GLN A 52 -28.80 7.74 -6.13
N LYS A 53 -29.13 7.80 -4.83
CA LYS A 53 -30.23 8.60 -4.29
C LYS A 53 -29.69 9.41 -3.12
N TRP A 54 -30.18 10.64 -2.99
CA TRP A 54 -29.80 11.56 -1.93
C TRP A 54 -30.99 12.49 -1.67
N ASN A 55 -31.45 12.59 -0.42
CA ASN A 55 -32.51 13.51 0.00
C ASN A 55 -32.23 14.05 1.40
N ALA A 56 -32.80 15.21 1.73
CA ALA A 56 -32.74 15.82 3.04
C ALA A 56 -34.15 16.04 3.61
N PHE A 57 -34.32 15.80 4.90
CA PHE A 57 -35.59 15.96 5.62
C PHE A 57 -35.40 16.75 6.92
N ASP A 58 -36.43 17.48 7.34
CA ASP A 58 -36.53 18.09 8.66
C ASP A 58 -36.88 17.07 9.76
N GLU A 59 -36.96 17.51 11.02
CA GLU A 59 -37.34 16.68 12.16
C GLU A 59 -38.76 16.10 12.09
N ASN A 60 -39.62 16.65 11.22
CA ASN A 60 -41.00 16.20 11.00
C ASN A 60 -41.13 15.24 9.81
N GLY A 61 -40.04 14.97 9.09
CA GLY A 61 -40.01 14.13 7.90
C GLY A 61 -40.46 14.83 6.61
N ASN A 62 -40.53 16.16 6.59
CA ASN A 62 -40.77 16.93 5.37
C ASN A 62 -39.46 17.08 4.60
N GLU A 63 -39.52 16.96 3.27
CA GLU A 63 -38.35 17.22 2.41
C GLU A 63 -37.94 18.69 2.52
N ILE A 64 -36.63 18.92 2.67
CA ILE A 64 -36.04 20.26 2.69
C ILE A 64 -35.13 20.48 1.47
N PRO A 65 -35.09 21.72 0.91
CA PRO A 65 -34.30 22.00 -0.28
C PRO A 65 -32.79 21.81 -0.05
N PHE A 66 -32.12 21.31 -1.07
CA PHE A 66 -30.66 21.21 -1.11
C PHE A 66 -30.14 21.46 -2.52
N ILE A 67 -28.85 21.80 -2.60
CA ILE A 67 -28.11 21.91 -3.86
C ILE A 67 -26.78 21.17 -3.75
N LYS A 68 -26.33 20.59 -4.86
CA LYS A 68 -24.99 19.98 -4.95
C LYS A 68 -24.01 21.02 -5.50
N ILE A 69 -23.01 21.40 -4.70
CA ILE A 69 -22.09 22.53 -4.96
C ILE A 69 -20.88 22.08 -5.79
N THR A 70 -20.29 20.93 -5.43
CA THR A 70 -19.17 20.30 -6.15
C THR A 70 -19.51 18.84 -6.45
N LYS A 71 -18.55 18.05 -6.96
CA LYS A 71 -18.75 16.61 -7.21
C LYS A 71 -19.13 15.81 -5.95
N ASP A 72 -18.84 16.32 -4.76
CA ASP A 72 -18.88 15.62 -3.46
C ASP A 72 -19.31 16.52 -2.27
N LEU A 73 -19.76 17.75 -2.52
CA LEU A 73 -20.29 18.69 -1.52
C LEU A 73 -21.77 19.00 -1.78
N TRP A 74 -22.59 18.89 -0.74
CA TRP A 74 -24.00 19.29 -0.75
C TRP A 74 -24.25 20.39 0.29
N GLU A 75 -25.14 21.32 -0.05
CA GLU A 75 -25.61 22.37 0.84
C GLU A 75 -27.12 22.23 1.06
N VAL A 76 -27.56 22.27 2.31
CA VAL A 76 -28.95 22.02 2.73
C VAL A 76 -29.53 23.23 3.44
N ALA A 77 -30.68 23.70 2.99
CA ALA A 77 -31.40 24.81 3.61
C ALA A 77 -32.05 24.36 4.93
N CYS A 78 -31.65 24.98 6.04
CA CYS A 78 -32.01 24.60 7.40
C CYS A 78 -32.70 25.74 8.19
N ASP A 79 -33.15 26.81 7.51
CA ASP A 79 -33.82 27.95 8.18
C ASP A 79 -35.10 27.48 8.88
N GLY A 80 -35.12 27.58 10.22
CA GLY A 80 -36.22 27.12 11.05
C GLY A 80 -36.29 25.60 11.28
N VAL A 81 -35.29 24.82 10.83
CA VAL A 81 -35.18 23.36 11.06
C VAL A 81 -34.32 23.11 12.30
N GLU A 82 -34.73 22.22 13.21
CA GLU A 82 -33.94 21.89 14.42
C GLU A 82 -32.93 20.75 14.19
N GLU A 83 -33.33 19.75 13.40
CA GLU A 83 -32.52 18.59 13.06
C GLU A 83 -32.75 18.21 11.60
N VAL A 84 -31.67 17.97 10.88
CA VAL A 84 -31.72 17.48 9.51
C VAL A 84 -31.36 16.00 9.47
N THR A 85 -32.13 15.23 8.70
CA THR A 85 -31.81 13.86 8.31
C THR A 85 -31.48 13.80 6.82
N ILE A 86 -30.24 13.42 6.49
CA ILE A 86 -29.82 13.11 5.12
C ILE A 86 -29.99 11.62 4.90
N THR A 87 -30.69 11.23 3.85
CA THR A 87 -30.87 9.82 3.46
C THR A 87 -30.27 9.59 2.09
N TYR A 88 -29.45 8.56 1.96
CA TYR A 88 -28.82 8.21 0.69
C TYR A 88 -28.46 6.73 0.65
N ASN A 89 -28.17 6.23 -0.55
CA ASN A 89 -27.65 4.88 -0.72
C ASN A 89 -26.29 4.91 -1.43
N TYR A 90 -25.43 3.95 -1.08
CA TYR A 90 -24.09 3.81 -1.62
C TYR A 90 -23.90 2.45 -2.28
N TYR A 91 -23.45 2.43 -3.53
CA TYR A 91 -23.14 1.21 -4.27
C TYR A 91 -21.77 0.64 -3.88
N ALA A 92 -21.76 -0.48 -3.16
CA ALA A 92 -20.60 -1.15 -2.56
C ALA A 92 -20.38 -2.54 -3.18
N ASN A 93 -19.76 -2.59 -4.36
CA ASN A 93 -19.50 -3.85 -5.08
C ASN A 93 -18.03 -4.00 -5.51
N VAL A 94 -17.09 -3.45 -4.72
CA VAL A 94 -15.66 -3.60 -4.96
C VAL A 94 -15.05 -4.25 -3.73
N LEU A 95 -14.76 -5.55 -3.84
CA LEU A 95 -14.10 -6.30 -2.80
C LEU A 95 -12.58 -6.11 -2.92
N ASP A 96 -12.08 -5.06 -2.27
CA ASP A 96 -10.65 -4.82 -2.06
C ASP A 96 -10.35 -4.26 -0.66
N ALA A 97 -9.08 -4.04 -0.31
CA ALA A 97 -8.71 -3.52 1.02
C ALA A 97 -9.07 -2.05 1.27
N GLY A 98 -9.43 -1.26 0.25
CA GLY A 98 -9.66 0.20 0.39
C GLY A 98 -11.03 0.71 -0.06
N SER A 99 -11.88 -0.18 -0.57
CA SER A 99 -13.25 0.07 -1.02
C SER A 99 -14.27 -0.50 -0.03
N SER A 100 -15.55 -0.50 -0.39
CA SER A 100 -16.62 -1.11 0.41
C SER A 100 -17.33 -2.20 -0.40
N TYR A 101 -17.80 -3.24 0.29
CA TYR A 101 -18.44 -4.40 -0.32
C TYR A 101 -19.62 -4.89 0.52
N LEU A 102 -20.73 -5.21 -0.15
CA LEU A 102 -21.92 -5.81 0.46
C LEU A 102 -22.36 -7.02 -0.35
N ASP A 103 -22.54 -8.17 0.28
CA ASP A 103 -23.21 -9.34 -0.31
C ASP A 103 -24.05 -10.09 0.73
N GLN A 104 -24.56 -11.28 0.40
CA GLN A 104 -25.36 -12.05 1.35
C GLN A 104 -24.57 -12.58 2.57
N ASN A 105 -23.23 -12.54 2.53
CA ASN A 105 -22.36 -13.15 3.53
C ASN A 105 -21.71 -12.10 4.44
N GLN A 106 -21.57 -10.85 3.98
CA GLN A 106 -20.90 -9.80 4.73
C GLN A 106 -21.34 -8.38 4.35
N LEU A 107 -21.21 -7.49 5.33
CA LEU A 107 -21.10 -6.05 5.12
C LEU A 107 -19.68 -5.63 5.48
N TYR A 108 -18.93 -5.15 4.49
CA TYR A 108 -17.59 -4.59 4.66
C TYR A 108 -17.59 -3.13 4.22
N VAL A 109 -17.21 -2.24 5.12
CA VAL A 109 -17.28 -0.79 4.90
C VAL A 109 -15.98 -0.13 5.30
N ASN A 110 -15.44 0.67 4.40
CA ASN A 110 -14.49 1.74 4.69
C ASN A 110 -15.31 3.03 4.84
N PRO A 111 -15.52 3.58 6.06
CA PRO A 111 -16.40 4.73 6.24
C PRO A 111 -16.00 5.95 5.39
N VAL A 112 -14.71 6.15 5.14
CA VAL A 112 -14.22 7.21 4.23
C VAL A 112 -14.84 7.17 2.83
N ASN A 113 -15.31 6.00 2.36
CA ASN A 113 -15.96 5.88 1.06
C ASN A 113 -17.38 6.45 1.04
N CYS A 114 -18.12 6.38 2.16
CA CYS A 114 -19.57 6.56 2.14
C CYS A 114 -20.13 7.41 3.28
N CYS A 115 -19.35 7.74 4.32
CA CYS A 115 -19.75 8.62 5.40
C CYS A 115 -19.30 10.05 5.10
N MET A 116 -20.22 11.00 5.24
CA MET A 116 -19.96 12.43 5.08
C MET A 116 -19.48 13.07 6.39
N PHE A 117 -18.78 14.18 6.29
CA PHE A 117 -18.61 15.08 7.43
C PHE A 117 -19.41 16.35 7.21
N VAL A 118 -19.72 17.01 8.32
CA VAL A 118 -20.34 18.33 8.30
C VAL A 118 -19.20 19.34 8.36
N VAL A 119 -19.10 20.19 7.34
CA VAL A 119 -18.00 21.16 7.21
C VAL A 119 -17.94 22.06 8.45
N GLY A 120 -16.77 22.16 9.08
CA GLY A 120 -16.53 22.91 10.30
C GLY A 120 -16.96 22.20 11.60
N ARG A 121 -17.41 20.94 11.51
CA ARG A 121 -17.86 20.12 12.65
C ARG A 121 -17.20 18.74 12.66
N GLU A 122 -16.06 18.60 12.00
CA GLU A 122 -15.27 17.36 11.85
C GLU A 122 -14.81 16.81 13.20
N ASN A 123 -14.58 17.68 14.19
CA ASN A 123 -14.14 17.32 15.54
C ASN A 123 -15.28 16.88 16.48
N GLU A 124 -16.53 16.80 15.99
CA GLU A 124 -17.61 16.23 16.79
C GLU A 124 -17.55 14.70 16.85
N LYS A 125 -18.08 14.13 17.94
CA LYS A 125 -18.27 12.68 18.03
C LYS A 125 -19.26 12.16 16.98
N TYR A 126 -18.95 11.00 16.42
CA TYR A 126 -19.78 10.25 15.49
C TYR A 126 -20.25 8.94 16.14
N SER A 127 -21.48 8.53 15.87
CA SER A 127 -22.00 7.22 16.24
C SER A 127 -22.61 6.52 15.03
N LEU A 128 -22.23 5.28 14.76
CA LEU A 128 -22.74 4.44 13.69
C LEU A 128 -23.53 3.29 14.29
N GLU A 129 -24.84 3.36 14.18
CA GLU A 129 -25.73 2.24 14.48
C GLU A 129 -25.80 1.32 13.25
N LEU A 130 -25.58 0.02 13.44
CA LEU A 130 -25.58 -0.97 12.36
C LEU A 130 -26.84 -1.85 12.47
N ASP A 131 -27.75 -1.75 11.50
CA ASP A 131 -28.90 -2.65 11.39
C ASP A 131 -28.50 -3.91 10.62
N LEU A 132 -28.07 -4.92 11.38
CA LEU A 132 -27.46 -6.16 10.87
C LEU A 132 -28.21 -7.40 11.35
N PRO A 133 -28.06 -8.54 10.63
CA PRO A 133 -28.48 -9.83 11.15
C PRO A 133 -27.88 -10.11 12.53
N LYS A 134 -28.68 -10.70 13.43
CA LYS A 134 -28.33 -10.88 14.85
C LYS A 134 -27.14 -11.81 15.09
N ASP A 135 -26.82 -12.68 14.14
CA ASP A 135 -25.73 -13.64 14.19
C ASP A 135 -24.41 -13.09 13.64
N TYR A 136 -24.38 -11.85 13.14
CA TYR A 136 -23.16 -11.24 12.62
C TYR A 136 -22.25 -10.81 13.77
N GLN A 137 -20.96 -11.12 13.62
CA GLN A 137 -19.88 -10.54 14.40
C GLN A 137 -19.34 -9.32 13.65
N ILE A 138 -18.90 -8.30 14.39
CA ILE A 138 -18.32 -7.07 13.82
C ILE A 138 -16.85 -7.00 14.22
N ALA A 139 -15.96 -7.03 13.23
CA ALA A 139 -14.54 -6.76 13.40
C ALA A 139 -14.25 -5.32 13.00
N CYS A 140 -13.73 -4.54 13.94
CA CYS A 140 -13.44 -3.11 13.76
C CYS A 140 -12.44 -2.66 14.83
N GLY A 141 -11.66 -1.62 14.55
CA GLY A 141 -10.76 -0.98 15.51
C GLY A 141 -11.45 -0.03 16.49
N ILE A 142 -12.70 0.40 16.25
CA ILE A 142 -13.39 1.31 17.18
C ILE A 142 -14.36 0.58 18.11
N LYS A 143 -14.54 1.17 19.30
CA LYS A 143 -15.37 0.62 20.37
C LYS A 143 -16.78 0.32 19.87
N ASN A 144 -17.17 -0.93 19.99
CA ASN A 144 -18.51 -1.42 19.71
C ASN A 144 -19.33 -1.49 21.00
N ASN A 145 -20.34 -0.63 21.11
CA ASN A 145 -21.30 -0.63 22.21
C ASN A 145 -22.63 -1.21 21.72
N ASN A 146 -22.81 -2.53 21.86
CA ASN A 146 -24.04 -3.24 21.49
C ASN A 146 -24.53 -2.97 20.05
N GLY A 147 -23.63 -3.01 19.06
CA GLY A 147 -23.95 -2.77 17.65
C GLY A 147 -23.87 -1.30 17.23
N THR A 148 -23.47 -0.41 18.14
CA THR A 148 -23.15 1.00 17.83
C THR A 148 -21.65 1.23 17.92
N LEU A 149 -21.03 1.61 16.80
CA LEU A 149 -19.63 2.03 16.74
C LEU A 149 -19.53 3.52 17.07
N VAL A 150 -18.56 3.94 17.89
CA VAL A 150 -18.41 5.35 18.31
C VAL A 150 -17.00 5.84 18.00
N ALA A 151 -16.92 6.97 17.28
CA ALA A 151 -15.68 7.66 16.95
C ALA A 151 -15.69 9.08 17.56
N ASP A 152 -14.54 9.55 18.01
CA ASP A 152 -14.43 10.86 18.68
C ASP A 152 -14.43 12.04 17.72
N ASN A 153 -14.06 11.82 16.46
CA ASN A 153 -14.07 12.79 15.37
C ASN A 153 -14.20 12.07 14.01
N PHE A 154 -14.28 12.85 12.92
CA PHE A 154 -14.41 12.29 11.58
C PHE A 154 -13.16 11.54 11.11
N ASP A 155 -11.95 11.99 11.47
CA ASP A 155 -10.71 11.32 11.09
C ASP A 155 -10.68 9.89 11.65
N MET A 156 -11.03 9.72 12.93
CA MET A 156 -11.20 8.41 13.55
C MET A 156 -12.27 7.58 12.85
N LEU A 157 -13.41 8.16 12.47
CA LEU A 157 -14.44 7.44 11.73
C LEU A 157 -13.93 6.98 10.34
N ALA A 158 -13.33 7.88 9.58
CA ALA A 158 -12.82 7.62 8.23
C ALA A 158 -11.77 6.50 8.23
N GLU A 159 -10.95 6.44 9.28
CA GLU A 159 -9.87 5.48 9.51
C GLU A 159 -10.33 4.18 10.21
N SER A 160 -11.63 3.92 10.29
CA SER A 160 -12.16 2.76 11.02
C SER A 160 -12.97 1.83 10.14
N PRO A 161 -12.30 1.06 9.25
CA PRO A 161 -13.00 0.03 8.49
C PRO A 161 -13.63 -1.01 9.42
N PHE A 162 -14.69 -1.65 8.95
CA PHE A 162 -15.26 -2.80 9.64
C PHE A 162 -15.72 -3.89 8.68
N ILE A 163 -15.65 -5.13 9.14
CA ILE A 163 -16.23 -6.32 8.49
C ILE A 163 -17.28 -6.88 9.44
N ALA A 164 -18.50 -7.05 8.94
CA ALA A 164 -19.58 -7.72 9.65
C ALA A 164 -19.99 -9.00 8.92
N SER A 165 -19.87 -10.15 9.59
CA SER A 165 -20.24 -11.46 9.04
C SER A 165 -20.48 -12.49 10.14
N ASN A 166 -21.26 -13.53 9.86
CA ASN A 166 -21.51 -14.66 10.77
C ASN A 166 -20.48 -15.81 10.64
N SER A 167 -19.51 -15.71 9.73
CA SER A 167 -18.55 -16.78 9.42
C SER A 167 -17.09 -16.42 9.72
N MET A 168 -16.88 -15.30 10.41
CA MET A 168 -15.56 -14.79 10.72
C MET A 168 -14.81 -15.69 11.72
N GLN A 169 -13.54 -15.92 11.44
CA GLN A 169 -12.61 -16.59 12.34
C GLN A 169 -11.84 -15.54 13.15
N TYR A 170 -11.49 -15.87 14.39
CA TYR A 170 -10.88 -14.92 15.33
C TYR A 170 -9.82 -15.59 16.20
N ILE A 171 -8.67 -14.94 16.33
CA ILE A 171 -7.66 -15.20 17.36
C ILE A 171 -7.04 -13.88 17.80
N ASN A 172 -6.47 -13.82 19.00
CA ASN A 172 -5.70 -12.68 19.47
C ASN A 172 -4.36 -13.11 20.08
N TYR A 173 -3.49 -12.12 20.29
CA TYR A 173 -2.29 -12.22 21.11
C TYR A 173 -2.06 -10.89 21.84
N GLU A 174 -1.15 -10.90 22.80
CA GLU A 174 -0.80 -9.72 23.60
C GLU A 174 0.72 -9.48 23.56
N VAL A 175 1.11 -8.21 23.45
CA VAL A 175 2.48 -7.69 23.57
C VAL A 175 2.44 -6.47 24.48
N ASP A 176 3.24 -6.45 25.55
CA ASP A 176 3.35 -5.34 26.50
C ASP A 176 2.00 -4.80 27.04
N GLY A 177 1.04 -5.70 27.27
CA GLY A 177 -0.30 -5.36 27.78
C GLY A 177 -1.29 -4.83 26.74
N VAL A 178 -0.89 -4.76 25.46
CA VAL A 178 -1.73 -4.33 24.34
C VAL A 178 -2.25 -5.56 23.59
N ALA A 179 -3.55 -5.56 23.30
CA ALA A 179 -4.22 -6.63 22.57
C ALA A 179 -4.11 -6.44 21.05
N TYR A 180 -3.78 -7.52 20.36
CA TYR A 180 -3.73 -7.58 18.91
C TYR A 180 -4.70 -8.64 18.42
N HIS A 181 -5.60 -8.24 17.52
CA HIS A 181 -6.71 -9.04 17.06
C HIS A 181 -6.50 -9.46 15.61
N ILE A 182 -6.71 -10.73 15.30
CA ILE A 182 -6.68 -11.26 13.94
C ILE A 182 -8.07 -11.76 13.60
N TRP A 183 -8.71 -11.07 12.66
CA TRP A 183 -10.03 -11.39 12.14
C TRP A 183 -9.90 -11.88 10.71
N ILE A 184 -10.49 -13.03 10.39
CA ILE A 184 -10.35 -13.63 9.06
C ILE A 184 -11.72 -13.96 8.51
N GLN A 185 -12.08 -13.30 7.42
CA GLN A 185 -13.27 -13.63 6.65
C GLN A 185 -12.92 -14.23 5.29
N GLY A 186 -13.61 -15.32 4.93
CA GLY A 186 -13.41 -16.03 3.65
C GLY A 186 -13.30 -17.55 3.82
N PRO A 187 -13.34 -18.32 2.72
CA PRO A 187 -13.49 -19.78 2.72
C PRO A 187 -12.16 -20.51 3.01
N CYS A 188 -11.52 -20.21 4.14
CA CYS A 188 -10.18 -20.68 4.48
C CYS A 188 -10.13 -21.42 5.83
N GLN A 189 -9.04 -22.16 6.06
CA GLN A 189 -8.78 -22.91 7.30
C GLN A 189 -7.33 -22.68 7.76
N PRO A 190 -6.99 -21.46 8.22
CA PRO A 190 -5.64 -21.13 8.67
C PRO A 190 -5.23 -21.88 9.93
N LYS A 191 -3.93 -22.11 10.10
CA LYS A 191 -3.35 -22.57 11.37
C LYS A 191 -3.20 -21.38 12.32
N LEU A 192 -4.28 -21.03 13.02
CA LEU A 192 -4.40 -19.79 13.80
C LEU A 192 -3.28 -19.62 14.83
N GLU A 193 -2.87 -20.69 15.53
CA GLU A 193 -1.84 -20.63 16.56
C GLU A 193 -0.46 -20.30 15.97
N LYS A 194 -0.15 -20.85 14.78
CA LYS A 194 1.10 -20.51 14.07
C LYS A 194 1.08 -19.06 13.63
N LEU A 195 -0.04 -18.62 13.05
CA LEU A 195 -0.23 -17.24 12.59
C LEU A 195 -0.05 -16.25 13.75
N SER A 196 -0.73 -16.50 14.88
CA SER A 196 -0.63 -15.70 16.10
C SER A 196 0.80 -15.66 16.66
N ALA A 197 1.51 -16.80 16.67
CA ALA A 197 2.89 -16.86 17.14
C ALA A 197 3.86 -16.05 16.27
N ASP A 198 3.76 -16.18 14.94
CA ASP A 198 4.62 -15.43 14.02
C ASP A 198 4.29 -13.92 14.05
N PHE A 199 3.01 -13.56 14.20
CA PHE A 199 2.58 -12.15 14.32
C PHE A 199 3.12 -11.53 15.59
N LYS A 200 2.97 -12.23 16.72
CA LYS A 200 3.52 -11.80 17.99
C LYS A 200 5.03 -11.55 17.91
N ALA A 201 5.78 -12.39 17.20
CA ALA A 201 7.22 -12.27 17.10
C ALA A 201 7.67 -10.97 16.40
N PHE A 202 7.09 -10.61 15.25
CA PHE A 202 7.46 -9.35 14.60
C PHE A 202 6.89 -8.12 15.33
N THR A 203 5.72 -8.25 15.97
CA THR A 203 5.13 -7.17 16.79
C THR A 203 6.03 -6.81 17.97
N ILE A 204 6.59 -7.79 18.68
CA ILE A 204 7.55 -7.54 19.78
C ILE A 204 8.73 -6.72 19.29
N GLU A 205 9.29 -7.08 18.13
CA GLU A 205 10.46 -6.37 17.59
C GLU A 205 10.11 -4.94 17.15
N GLN A 206 8.94 -4.72 16.52
CA GLN A 206 8.48 -3.38 16.16
C GLN A 206 8.20 -2.51 17.39
N VAL A 207 7.49 -3.04 18.39
CA VAL A 207 7.19 -2.31 19.64
C VAL A 207 8.46 -1.95 20.39
N LYS A 208 9.42 -2.88 20.51
CA LYS A 208 10.73 -2.61 21.13
C LYS A 208 11.46 -1.45 20.46
N ASN A 209 11.36 -1.34 19.14
CA ASN A 209 12.04 -0.33 18.35
C ASN A 209 11.46 1.08 18.52
N PHE A 210 10.16 1.20 18.82
CA PHE A 210 9.48 2.47 19.09
C PHE A 210 9.19 2.74 20.57
N GLY A 211 9.39 1.75 21.44
CA GLY A 211 9.12 1.80 22.89
C GLY A 211 7.69 1.43 23.28
N SER A 212 6.69 1.82 22.49
CA SER A 212 5.28 1.45 22.70
C SER A 212 4.49 1.52 21.41
N LEU A 213 3.33 0.84 21.36
CA LEU A 213 2.32 1.05 20.32
C LEU A 213 1.58 2.39 20.56
N PRO A 214 1.29 3.20 19.53
CA PRO A 214 0.63 4.51 19.70
C PRO A 214 -0.91 4.40 19.82
N VAL A 215 -1.45 3.20 20.04
CA VAL A 215 -2.90 2.92 20.13
C VAL A 215 -3.18 1.87 21.22
N ASP A 216 -4.43 1.80 21.69
CA ASP A 216 -4.85 0.95 22.82
C ASP A 216 -4.98 -0.54 22.47
N ASP A 217 -5.25 -0.85 21.19
CA ASP A 217 -5.36 -2.18 20.60
C ASP A 217 -5.05 -2.11 19.10
N TYR A 218 -4.87 -3.26 18.43
CA TYR A 218 -4.64 -3.29 16.98
C TYR A 218 -5.36 -4.44 16.29
N HIS A 219 -5.93 -4.20 15.11
CA HIS A 219 -6.78 -5.16 14.41
C HIS A 219 -6.29 -5.48 12.99
N PHE A 220 -5.90 -6.72 12.73
CA PHE A 220 -5.72 -7.24 11.38
C PHE A 220 -7.05 -7.77 10.84
N LEU A 221 -7.58 -7.16 9.78
CA LEU A 221 -8.85 -7.49 9.15
C LEU A 221 -8.63 -8.17 7.79
N PHE A 222 -8.69 -9.51 7.76
CA PHE A 222 -8.45 -10.27 6.53
C PHE A 222 -9.72 -10.56 5.74
N GLN A 223 -9.61 -10.39 4.43
CA GLN A 223 -10.54 -10.89 3.43
C GLN A 223 -9.84 -11.87 2.49
N ILE A 224 -10.19 -13.14 2.58
CA ILE A 224 -9.57 -14.23 1.80
C ILE A 224 -10.47 -14.61 0.63
N THR A 225 -9.96 -14.47 -0.59
CA THR A 225 -10.73 -14.68 -1.82
C THR A 225 -10.40 -16.00 -2.53
N PRO A 226 -11.36 -16.63 -3.24
CA PRO A 226 -11.13 -17.83 -4.05
C PRO A 226 -10.46 -17.52 -5.41
N TYR A 227 -10.02 -16.29 -5.62
CA TYR A 227 -9.31 -15.83 -6.80
C TYR A 227 -8.06 -15.05 -6.38
N ARG A 228 -7.12 -14.87 -7.30
CA ARG A 228 -5.88 -14.15 -7.04
C ARG A 228 -6.16 -12.70 -6.65
N SER A 229 -5.63 -12.29 -5.50
CA SER A 229 -5.77 -10.94 -4.98
C SER A 229 -4.62 -10.65 -4.00
N TYR A 230 -4.21 -9.39 -3.90
CA TYR A 230 -3.16 -8.94 -3.00
C TYR A 230 -3.29 -7.41 -2.83
N HIS A 231 -3.71 -6.96 -1.66
CA HIS A 231 -3.86 -5.53 -1.33
C HIS A 231 -3.88 -5.38 0.19
N GLY A 232 -3.10 -4.44 0.72
CA GLY A 232 -3.10 -4.01 2.11
C GLY A 232 -3.43 -2.53 2.18
N VAL A 233 -4.12 -2.12 3.25
CA VAL A 233 -4.35 -0.72 3.57
C VAL A 233 -4.17 -0.54 5.07
N GLU A 234 -3.35 0.44 5.44
CA GLU A 234 -3.07 0.85 6.79
C GLU A 234 -4.15 1.78 7.35
N HIS A 235 -4.45 1.62 8.63
CA HIS A 235 -5.31 2.52 9.40
C HIS A 235 -4.75 2.74 10.80
N THR A 236 -5.29 3.73 11.52
CA THR A 236 -4.75 4.17 12.82
C THR A 236 -4.54 3.03 13.82
N ASN A 237 -5.51 2.14 13.99
CA ASN A 237 -5.39 0.97 14.87
C ASN A 237 -5.88 -0.33 14.21
N SER A 238 -5.84 -0.37 12.88
CA SER A 238 -6.19 -1.57 12.14
C SER A 238 -5.51 -1.60 10.78
N THR A 239 -5.63 -2.73 10.09
CA THR A 239 -5.31 -2.85 8.68
C THR A 239 -6.32 -3.75 8.01
N VAL A 240 -6.68 -3.45 6.76
CA VAL A 240 -7.44 -4.39 5.93
C VAL A 240 -6.51 -5.07 4.93
N ILE A 241 -6.58 -6.40 4.88
CA ILE A 241 -5.73 -7.22 4.02
C ILE A 241 -6.61 -8.11 3.15
N LEU A 242 -6.52 -7.92 1.83
CA LEU A 242 -7.17 -8.77 0.84
C LEU A 242 -6.11 -9.69 0.22
N MET A 243 -6.32 -11.01 0.33
CA MET A 243 -5.41 -11.99 -0.24
C MET A 243 -6.11 -13.19 -0.87
N GLY A 244 -5.51 -13.74 -1.92
CA GLY A 244 -5.99 -14.91 -2.62
C GLY A 244 -5.00 -15.37 -3.71
N ASN A 245 -5.13 -16.55 -4.30
CA ASN A 245 -6.22 -17.52 -4.15
C ASN A 245 -6.08 -18.34 -2.86
N VAL A 246 -7.20 -18.61 -2.18
CA VAL A 246 -7.29 -19.28 -0.88
C VAL A 246 -6.44 -20.54 -0.73
N GLU A 247 -6.29 -21.34 -1.79
CA GLU A 247 -5.48 -22.57 -1.80
C GLU A 247 -3.98 -22.31 -1.54
N ASP A 248 -3.49 -21.12 -1.90
CA ASP A 248 -2.08 -20.77 -1.80
C ASP A 248 -1.76 -19.85 -0.60
N VAL A 249 -2.74 -19.08 -0.11
CA VAL A 249 -2.53 -17.99 0.87
C VAL A 249 -1.78 -18.46 2.11
N PHE A 250 -2.30 -19.47 2.81
CA PHE A 250 -1.71 -19.96 4.07
C PHE A 250 -0.65 -21.06 3.88
N GLU A 251 -0.31 -21.38 2.63
CA GLU A 251 0.71 -22.38 2.30
C GLU A 251 1.85 -21.74 1.51
N LYS A 252 1.71 -21.62 0.18
CA LYS A 252 2.77 -21.15 -0.72
C LYS A 252 3.04 -19.66 -0.61
N GLN A 253 2.08 -18.88 -0.15
CA GLN A 253 2.15 -17.42 -0.01
C GLN A 253 2.20 -16.97 1.45
N TYR A 254 2.50 -17.87 2.39
CA TYR A 254 2.54 -17.53 3.81
C TYR A 254 3.56 -16.40 4.11
N ASP A 255 4.71 -16.42 3.45
CA ASP A 255 5.72 -15.35 3.57
C ASP A 255 5.16 -13.99 3.11
N ASN A 256 4.25 -13.97 2.13
CA ASN A 256 3.60 -12.74 1.68
C ASN A 256 2.62 -12.20 2.73
N ILE A 257 1.95 -13.10 3.49
CA ILE A 257 1.11 -12.69 4.64
C ILE A 257 1.99 -11.99 5.68
N LEU A 258 3.11 -12.62 6.04
CA LEU A 258 4.02 -12.06 7.05
C LEU A 258 4.61 -10.73 6.58
N GLY A 259 5.04 -10.65 5.32
CA GLY A 259 5.53 -9.43 4.69
C GLY A 259 4.54 -8.28 4.77
N ILE A 260 3.33 -8.48 4.24
CA ILE A 260 2.31 -7.43 4.24
C ILE A 260 1.89 -7.05 5.66
N CYS A 261 1.70 -8.00 6.58
CA CYS A 261 1.27 -7.67 7.94
C CYS A 261 2.34 -6.90 8.74
N SER A 262 3.61 -7.22 8.54
CA SER A 262 4.71 -6.46 9.16
C SER A 262 4.77 -5.04 8.60
N HIS A 263 4.58 -4.88 7.29
CA HIS A 263 4.49 -3.58 6.61
C HIS A 263 3.33 -2.74 7.16
N GLU A 264 2.11 -3.28 7.15
CA GLU A 264 0.91 -2.56 7.62
C GLU A 264 0.94 -2.25 9.12
N LEU A 265 1.53 -3.12 9.96
CA LEU A 265 1.72 -2.81 11.37
C LEU A 265 2.72 -1.67 11.55
N TYR A 266 3.82 -1.64 10.79
CA TYR A 266 4.82 -0.58 10.88
C TYR A 266 4.20 0.79 10.54
N HIS A 267 3.20 0.81 9.66
CA HIS A 267 2.47 2.03 9.32
C HIS A 267 1.76 2.69 10.51
N THR A 268 1.44 1.92 11.55
CA THR A 268 0.83 2.43 12.79
C THR A 268 1.67 3.55 13.40
N TRP A 269 3.00 3.39 13.40
CA TRP A 269 3.91 4.48 13.73
C TRP A 269 4.11 5.38 12.52
N ASN A 270 4.47 4.80 11.37
CA ASN A 270 4.84 5.55 10.18
C ASN A 270 3.72 5.73 9.17
N ILE A 271 3.30 6.98 9.07
CA ILE A 271 2.19 7.60 8.36
C ILE A 271 0.89 7.69 9.15
N LYS A 272 0.62 6.77 10.09
CA LYS A 272 -0.56 6.92 10.96
C LYS A 272 -0.29 7.80 12.18
N ALA A 273 0.71 7.51 13.00
CA ALA A 273 1.03 8.36 14.15
C ALA A 273 1.81 9.61 13.73
N ILE A 274 3.00 9.44 13.15
CA ILE A 274 3.73 10.52 12.48
C ILE A 274 3.37 10.58 11.01
N ARG A 275 3.35 11.79 10.44
CA ARG A 275 3.10 12.00 9.01
C ARG A 275 3.69 13.33 8.54
N PRO A 276 3.84 13.53 7.22
CA PRO A 276 4.22 14.82 6.65
C PRO A 276 3.30 15.93 7.14
N LYS A 277 3.87 17.12 7.36
CA LYS A 277 3.14 18.31 7.81
C LYS A 277 1.99 18.68 6.87
N GLU A 278 2.14 18.42 5.56
CA GLU A 278 1.12 18.66 4.54
C GLU A 278 -0.11 17.73 4.68
N MET A 279 0.00 16.68 5.49
CA MET A 279 -1.03 15.67 5.74
C MET A 279 -1.57 15.73 7.18
N LEU A 280 -1.20 16.75 7.97
CA LEU A 280 -1.63 16.90 9.36
C LEU A 280 -2.40 18.22 9.59
N PRO A 281 -3.73 18.18 9.77
CA PRO A 281 -4.62 17.03 9.53
C PRO A 281 -4.77 16.73 8.03
N TYR A 282 -5.37 15.59 7.69
CA TYR A 282 -5.72 15.31 6.30
C TYR A 282 -6.82 16.27 5.82
N ASP A 283 -6.65 16.83 4.62
CA ASP A 283 -7.76 17.46 3.90
C ASP A 283 -8.43 16.42 3.00
N TYR A 284 -9.54 15.83 3.46
CA TYR A 284 -10.29 14.80 2.73
C TYR A 284 -10.95 15.31 1.44
N SER A 285 -10.99 16.63 1.19
CA SER A 285 -11.68 17.21 0.03
C SER A 285 -10.82 17.38 -1.22
N LYS A 286 -9.49 17.29 -1.09
CA LYS A 286 -8.54 17.58 -2.17
C LYS A 286 -7.21 16.83 -2.01
N GLU A 287 -6.32 17.00 -2.98
CA GLU A 287 -4.97 16.43 -2.96
C GLU A 287 -4.12 16.99 -1.80
N ASN A 288 -3.37 16.11 -1.14
CA ASN A 288 -2.42 16.44 -0.07
C ASN A 288 -0.99 16.17 -0.59
N TYR A 289 -0.43 17.13 -1.33
CA TYR A 289 0.86 16.97 -2.02
C TYR A 289 2.03 16.84 -1.03
N SER A 290 2.89 15.84 -1.26
CA SER A 290 4.14 15.66 -0.54
C SER A 290 5.13 14.85 -1.37
N ARG A 291 6.42 15.19 -1.27
CA ARG A 291 7.52 14.37 -1.84
C ARG A 291 7.95 13.23 -0.91
N LEU A 292 7.41 13.18 0.31
CA LEU A 292 7.82 12.24 1.36
C LEU A 292 7.19 10.84 1.21
N GLY A 293 6.71 10.47 0.02
CA GLY A 293 6.24 9.12 -0.27
C GLY A 293 7.31 8.05 -0.01
N TYR A 294 8.60 8.36 -0.21
CA TYR A 294 9.70 7.44 0.13
C TYR A 294 9.89 7.27 1.64
N VAL A 295 9.42 8.21 2.47
CA VAL A 295 9.39 8.05 3.93
C VAL A 295 8.17 7.23 4.32
N ALA A 296 6.99 7.59 3.82
CA ALA A 296 5.76 6.86 4.13
C ALA A 296 5.85 5.38 3.71
N GLU A 297 6.37 5.10 2.50
CA GLU A 297 6.35 3.76 1.91
C GLU A 297 7.72 3.10 1.81
N GLY A 298 8.76 3.86 1.50
CA GLY A 298 10.11 3.31 1.35
C GLY A 298 10.71 2.85 2.68
N VAL A 299 10.59 3.68 3.73
CA VAL A 299 10.98 3.28 5.10
C VAL A 299 10.15 2.09 5.55
N THR A 300 8.83 2.12 5.39
CA THR A 300 7.94 1.05 5.85
C THR A 300 8.23 -0.26 5.12
N THR A 301 8.46 -0.22 3.80
CA THR A 301 8.85 -1.40 3.01
C THR A 301 10.16 -2.00 3.53
N TYR A 302 11.20 -1.18 3.73
CA TYR A 302 12.50 -1.65 4.19
C TYR A 302 12.45 -2.16 5.64
N MET A 303 11.90 -1.36 6.54
CA MET A 303 11.86 -1.66 7.97
C MET A 303 10.91 -2.83 8.22
N GLY A 304 9.73 -2.88 7.60
CA GLY A 304 8.80 -4.01 7.71
C GLY A 304 9.46 -5.36 7.42
N ASP A 305 10.25 -5.44 6.34
CA ASP A 305 11.04 -6.63 6.01
C ASP A 305 12.17 -6.91 7.02
N LEU A 306 12.87 -5.85 7.46
CA LEU A 306 13.96 -5.98 8.42
C LEU A 306 13.46 -6.48 9.78
N MET A 307 12.27 -6.07 10.21
CA MET A 307 11.64 -6.52 11.47
C MET A 307 11.32 -8.01 11.43
N LEU A 308 10.92 -8.56 10.27
CA LEU A 308 10.74 -10.00 10.10
C LEU A 308 12.07 -10.74 10.23
N LYS A 309 13.17 -10.16 9.71
CA LYS A 309 14.50 -10.74 9.88
C LYS A 309 14.99 -10.67 11.33
N ARG A 310 14.82 -9.53 12.02
CA ARG A 310 15.28 -9.31 13.40
C ARG A 310 14.50 -10.15 14.41
N SER A 311 13.19 -10.27 14.23
CA SER A 311 12.34 -11.15 15.05
C SER A 311 12.59 -12.66 14.85
N GLY A 312 13.34 -13.03 13.81
CA GLY A 312 13.60 -14.43 13.46
C GLY A 312 12.48 -15.11 12.69
N VAL A 313 11.39 -14.41 12.38
CA VAL A 313 10.28 -14.89 11.53
C VAL A 313 10.80 -15.20 10.13
N PHE A 314 11.66 -14.33 9.59
CA PHE A 314 12.40 -14.59 8.36
C PHE A 314 13.83 -15.04 8.64
N ASN A 315 14.23 -16.12 7.96
CA ASN A 315 15.63 -16.45 7.81
C ASN A 315 16.30 -15.54 6.75
N TRP A 316 17.62 -15.67 6.60
CA TRP A 316 18.38 -14.87 5.63
C TRP A 316 17.91 -15.04 4.19
N LYS A 317 17.54 -16.26 3.76
CA LYS A 317 17.08 -16.50 2.40
C LYS A 317 15.77 -15.75 2.11
N GLN A 318 14.84 -15.74 3.08
CA GLN A 318 13.57 -15.04 2.95
C GLN A 318 13.78 -13.52 2.93
N PHE A 319 14.60 -12.98 3.84
CA PHE A 319 14.92 -11.55 3.86
C PHE A 319 15.64 -11.09 2.58
N LEU A 320 16.67 -11.80 2.12
CA LEU A 320 17.38 -11.43 0.90
C LEU A 320 16.48 -11.48 -0.34
N LYS A 321 15.50 -12.40 -0.37
CA LYS A 321 14.52 -12.45 -1.44
C LYS A 321 13.71 -11.15 -1.55
N THR A 322 13.34 -10.52 -0.44
CA THR A 322 12.58 -9.25 -0.49
C THR A 322 13.46 -8.10 -1.02
N GLN A 323 14.75 -8.09 -0.66
CA GLN A 323 15.71 -7.12 -1.19
C GLN A 323 15.98 -7.33 -2.69
N ASP A 324 16.09 -8.58 -3.14
CA ASP A 324 16.23 -8.94 -4.56
C ASP A 324 14.98 -8.54 -5.37
N GLU A 325 13.79 -8.63 -4.78
CA GLU A 325 12.54 -8.16 -5.40
C GLU A 325 12.54 -6.63 -5.58
N ASN A 326 13.06 -5.87 -4.60
CA ASN A 326 13.23 -4.43 -4.72
C ASN A 326 14.26 -4.06 -5.82
N LEU A 327 15.41 -4.73 -5.85
CA LEU A 327 16.41 -4.55 -6.91
C LEU A 327 15.83 -4.86 -8.29
N LYS A 328 15.11 -5.96 -8.44
CA LYS A 328 14.46 -6.33 -9.70
C LYS A 328 13.49 -5.23 -10.15
N ARG A 329 12.66 -4.69 -9.26
CA ARG A 329 11.72 -3.61 -9.58
C ARG A 329 12.43 -2.33 -10.02
N HIS A 330 13.53 -1.97 -9.36
CA HIS A 330 14.35 -0.81 -9.74
C HIS A 330 14.99 -1.00 -11.13
N TYR A 331 15.74 -2.08 -11.34
CA TYR A 331 16.50 -2.29 -12.59
C TYR A 331 15.63 -2.69 -13.80
N GLU A 332 14.40 -3.16 -13.59
CA GLU A 332 13.38 -3.35 -14.65
C GLU A 332 12.52 -2.10 -14.91
N ASN A 333 12.89 -0.95 -14.34
CA ASN A 333 12.18 0.32 -14.54
C ASN A 333 13.13 1.42 -15.05
N ASP A 334 13.09 1.72 -16.34
CA ASP A 334 13.92 2.80 -16.91
C ASP A 334 13.44 4.20 -16.49
N GLY A 335 12.28 4.32 -15.82
CA GLY A 335 11.85 5.57 -15.18
C GLY A 335 12.83 6.10 -14.13
N ARG A 336 13.69 5.24 -13.59
CA ARG A 336 14.81 5.61 -12.71
C ARG A 336 15.79 6.62 -13.33
N HIS A 337 15.84 6.73 -14.67
CA HIS A 337 16.70 7.69 -15.37
C HIS A 337 15.99 9.02 -15.67
N ASN A 338 14.70 9.16 -15.35
CA ASN A 338 13.87 10.29 -15.77
C ASN A 338 13.32 11.10 -14.59
N MET A 339 13.00 10.46 -13.47
CA MET A 339 12.38 11.12 -12.33
C MET A 339 12.88 10.52 -11.02
N SER A 340 13.19 11.42 -10.08
CA SER A 340 13.62 11.06 -8.71
C SER A 340 12.48 10.34 -7.96
N VAL A 341 12.82 9.59 -6.91
CA VAL A 341 11.79 8.94 -6.07
C VAL A 341 10.95 9.96 -5.30
N ALA A 342 11.55 11.10 -4.90
CA ALA A 342 10.84 12.19 -4.26
C ALA A 342 9.78 12.82 -5.18
N ASP A 343 10.15 13.18 -6.41
CA ASP A 343 9.20 13.75 -7.37
C ASP A 343 8.17 12.72 -7.86
N SER A 344 8.56 11.44 -7.94
CA SER A 344 7.61 10.34 -8.21
C SER A 344 6.53 10.24 -7.12
N GLY A 345 6.89 10.52 -5.87
CA GLY A 345 5.96 10.60 -4.74
C GLY A 345 4.98 11.77 -4.90
N PHE A 346 5.50 12.96 -5.23
CA PHE A 346 4.67 14.15 -5.47
C PHE A 346 3.63 13.93 -6.57
N ASP A 347 4.06 13.30 -7.67
CA ASP A 347 3.20 13.01 -8.83
C ASP A 347 2.28 11.79 -8.65
N SER A 348 2.25 11.18 -7.46
CA SER A 348 1.27 10.11 -7.16
C SER A 348 -0.16 10.60 -7.37
N TRP A 349 -0.44 11.87 -7.03
CA TRP A 349 -1.75 12.50 -7.26
C TRP A 349 -2.11 12.69 -8.72
N LEU A 350 -1.11 12.83 -9.60
CA LEU A 350 -1.31 13.03 -11.04
C LEU A 350 -1.58 11.71 -11.75
N ASP A 351 -0.72 10.71 -11.53
CA ASP A 351 -0.82 9.42 -12.21
C ASP A 351 -1.84 8.49 -11.55
N GLY A 352 -2.09 8.68 -10.25
CA GLY A 352 -2.73 7.71 -9.38
C GLY A 352 -1.98 6.37 -9.37
N TYR A 353 -2.74 5.32 -9.15
CA TYR A 353 -2.29 3.92 -9.12
C TYR A 353 -2.58 3.17 -10.43
N SER A 354 -2.93 3.91 -11.49
CA SER A 354 -3.09 3.38 -12.83
C SER A 354 -1.75 3.29 -13.56
N LEU A 355 -1.66 2.42 -14.56
CA LEU A 355 -0.46 2.35 -15.40
C LEU A 355 -0.35 3.65 -16.23
N GLY A 356 0.62 4.49 -15.90
CA GLY A 356 0.95 5.70 -16.66
C GLY A 356 1.73 5.39 -17.94
N ILE A 357 2.28 6.44 -18.57
CA ILE A 357 3.18 6.24 -19.71
C ILE A 357 4.44 5.45 -19.27
N PRO A 358 5.03 4.60 -20.14
CA PRO A 358 6.20 3.82 -19.79
C PRO A 358 7.39 4.69 -19.37
N ASN A 359 8.18 4.18 -18.42
CA ASN A 359 9.49 4.73 -18.04
C ASN A 359 9.44 6.21 -17.59
N ARG A 360 8.34 6.72 -17.05
CA ARG A 360 8.25 8.11 -16.56
C ARG A 360 8.80 8.29 -15.15
N LYS A 361 8.36 7.43 -14.22
CA LYS A 361 8.59 7.57 -12.77
C LYS A 361 9.20 6.34 -12.14
N THR A 362 9.64 6.46 -10.91
CA THR A 362 10.14 5.35 -10.10
C THR A 362 9.22 5.00 -8.93
N SER A 363 9.53 3.93 -8.19
CA SER A 363 8.64 3.41 -7.14
C SER A 363 9.01 3.95 -5.77
N ILE A 364 8.08 4.66 -5.11
CA ILE A 364 8.25 5.09 -3.72
C ILE A 364 8.44 3.92 -2.73
N TYR A 365 8.07 2.71 -3.13
CA TYR A 365 8.29 1.48 -2.37
C TYR A 365 9.68 0.89 -2.63
N ALA A 366 9.95 0.43 -3.85
CA ALA A 366 11.19 -0.31 -4.15
C ALA A 366 12.42 0.60 -4.10
N ASP A 367 12.37 1.73 -4.79
CA ASP A 367 13.48 2.70 -4.79
C ASP A 367 13.62 3.35 -3.42
N GLY A 368 12.49 3.69 -2.77
CA GLY A 368 12.49 4.16 -1.39
C GLY A 368 13.19 3.19 -0.44
N ALA A 369 12.84 1.90 -0.49
CA ALA A 369 13.45 0.86 0.34
C ALA A 369 14.95 0.67 0.07
N LEU A 370 15.38 0.71 -1.19
CA LEU A 370 16.81 0.62 -1.53
C LEU A 370 17.61 1.83 -1.03
N ASN A 371 17.02 3.03 -1.06
CA ASN A 371 17.63 4.20 -0.45
C ASN A 371 17.72 4.04 1.07
N MET A 372 16.68 3.54 1.72
CA MET A 372 16.68 3.31 3.17
C MET A 372 17.66 2.22 3.59
N LEU A 373 17.85 1.17 2.78
CA LEU A 373 18.91 0.19 2.96
C LEU A 373 20.31 0.85 2.94
N MET A 374 20.58 1.72 1.95
CA MET A 374 21.86 2.43 1.90
C MET A 374 22.05 3.35 3.11
N ILE A 375 21.02 4.12 3.47
CA ILE A 375 21.06 5.04 4.61
C ILE A 375 21.31 4.28 5.91
N ASP A 376 20.59 3.18 6.16
CA ASP A 376 20.74 2.38 7.37
C ASP A 376 22.17 1.84 7.51
N LEU A 377 22.71 1.24 6.44
CA LEU A 377 24.06 0.69 6.45
C LEU A 377 25.15 1.77 6.60
N PHE A 378 24.95 2.96 6.02
CA PHE A 378 25.87 4.08 6.21
C PHE A 378 25.77 4.69 7.61
N ILE A 379 24.59 4.73 8.25
CA ILE A 379 24.46 5.12 9.67
C ILE A 379 25.19 4.13 10.57
N ILE A 380 25.01 2.82 10.34
CA ILE A 380 25.69 1.77 11.08
C ILE A 380 27.21 1.93 10.96
N GLU A 381 27.74 2.20 9.76
CA GLU A 381 29.17 2.41 9.61
C GLU A 381 29.67 3.72 10.22
N HIS A 382 28.98 4.83 9.99
CA HIS A 382 29.37 6.15 10.49
C HIS A 382 29.44 6.21 12.03
N THR A 383 28.60 5.41 12.69
CA THR A 383 28.46 5.40 14.15
C THR A 383 29.16 4.22 14.80
N ASP A 384 30.01 3.50 14.07
CA ASP A 384 30.68 2.27 14.51
C ASP A 384 29.72 1.24 15.15
N GLY A 385 28.54 1.08 14.55
CA GLY A 385 27.50 0.14 14.95
C GLY A 385 26.65 0.60 16.13
N LYS A 386 26.74 1.87 16.55
CA LYS A 386 25.97 2.41 17.68
C LYS A 386 24.52 2.73 17.34
N TYR A 387 24.26 3.18 16.11
CA TYR A 387 22.94 3.60 15.65
C TYR A 387 22.62 3.02 14.28
N SER A 388 21.35 3.13 13.89
CA SER A 388 20.75 2.63 12.65
C SER A 388 19.62 3.57 12.20
N LEU A 389 19.01 3.29 11.06
CA LEU A 389 17.80 3.98 10.61
C LEU A 389 16.65 3.86 11.63
N ASN A 390 16.63 2.80 12.44
CA ASN A 390 15.67 2.66 13.53
C ASN A 390 15.74 3.84 14.51
N ASP A 391 16.94 4.27 14.88
CA ASP A 391 17.15 5.38 15.82
C ASP A 391 16.69 6.72 15.24
N VAL A 392 16.87 6.90 13.93
CA VAL A 392 16.32 8.05 13.19
C VAL A 392 14.79 8.04 13.24
N MET A 393 14.16 6.90 12.95
CA MET A 393 12.69 6.78 12.95
C MET A 393 12.11 6.95 14.35
N LYS A 394 12.78 6.43 15.38
CA LYS A 394 12.39 6.65 16.78
C LYS A 394 12.43 8.14 17.13
N ARG A 395 13.50 8.85 16.76
CA ARG A 395 13.64 10.28 17.04
C ARG A 395 12.62 11.12 16.27
N LEU A 396 12.41 10.81 14.98
CA LEU A 396 11.37 11.44 14.18
C LEU A 396 9.98 11.24 14.81
N TYR A 397 9.69 10.02 15.29
CA TYR A 397 8.46 9.70 16.00
C TYR A 397 8.29 10.53 17.27
N ASP A 398 9.32 10.62 18.11
CA ASP A 398 9.26 11.36 19.38
C ASP A 398 9.14 12.88 19.19
N GLU A 399 9.84 13.45 18.19
CA GLU A 399 9.92 14.89 18.00
C GLU A 399 8.73 15.48 17.22
N TYR A 400 8.11 14.70 16.31
CA TYR A 400 7.15 15.24 15.32
C TYR A 400 5.73 14.67 15.42
N LEU A 401 5.41 13.90 16.46
CA LEU A 401 4.10 13.28 16.67
C LEU A 401 2.91 14.25 16.55
N THR A 402 3.06 15.49 17.06
CA THR A 402 1.98 16.48 17.08
C THR A 402 2.05 17.54 15.99
N SER A 403 3.23 17.76 15.40
CA SER A 403 3.46 18.84 14.42
C SER A 403 3.48 18.37 12.98
N GLY A 404 3.68 17.07 12.76
CA GLY A 404 4.10 16.52 11.48
C GLY A 404 5.54 16.94 11.14
N TYR A 405 6.16 16.22 10.21
CA TYR A 405 7.54 16.47 9.79
C TYR A 405 7.59 17.02 8.35
N THR A 406 8.63 17.79 8.05
CA THR A 406 8.94 18.29 6.70
C THR A 406 10.01 17.44 6.04
N GLU A 407 10.33 17.75 4.78
CA GLU A 407 11.43 17.11 4.05
C GLU A 407 12.78 17.35 4.73
N ASP A 408 13.03 18.60 5.12
CA ASP A 408 14.27 19.02 5.77
C ASP A 408 14.45 18.32 7.13
N ASP A 409 13.36 18.15 7.89
CA ASP A 409 13.39 17.47 9.19
C ASP A 409 13.92 16.03 9.06
N PHE A 410 13.33 15.24 8.15
CA PHE A 410 13.74 13.85 7.95
C PHE A 410 15.16 13.75 7.39
N GLN A 411 15.50 14.58 6.40
CA GLN A 411 16.83 14.59 5.81
C GLN A 411 17.89 14.97 6.83
N GLN A 412 17.65 16.01 7.63
CA GLN A 412 18.61 16.50 8.62
C GLN A 412 18.86 15.44 9.70
N LEU A 413 17.81 14.77 10.19
CA LEU A 413 17.98 13.68 11.13
C LEU A 413 18.82 12.55 10.53
N CYS A 414 18.51 12.08 9.32
CA CYS A 414 19.32 11.06 8.65
C CYS A 414 20.79 11.47 8.52
N VAL A 415 21.07 12.71 8.09
CA VAL A 415 22.43 13.22 7.90
C VAL A 415 23.17 13.40 9.23
N GLU A 416 22.49 13.79 10.31
CA GLU A 416 23.08 13.88 11.64
C GLU A 416 23.66 12.52 12.09
N TYR A 417 22.95 11.43 11.80
CA TYR A 417 23.37 10.08 12.15
C TYR A 417 24.37 9.45 11.17
N GLY A 418 24.30 9.79 9.88
CA GLY A 418 25.06 9.09 8.82
C GLY A 418 26.08 9.93 8.06
N GLY A 419 26.19 11.21 8.35
CA GLY A 419 27.18 12.12 7.78
C GLY A 419 27.10 12.25 6.25
N LEU A 420 28.28 12.44 5.62
CA LEU A 420 28.39 12.76 4.19
C LEU A 420 27.81 11.69 3.28
N LYS A 421 28.04 10.39 3.56
CA LYS A 421 27.54 9.30 2.71
C LYS A 421 26.01 9.28 2.66
N VAL A 422 25.34 9.54 3.79
CA VAL A 422 23.88 9.67 3.82
C VAL A 422 23.42 10.92 3.07
N SER A 423 24.10 12.07 3.25
CA SER A 423 23.80 13.27 2.46
C SER A 423 23.90 13.03 0.95
N GLU A 424 24.88 12.24 0.50
CA GLU A 424 25.06 11.87 -0.91
C GLU A 424 23.91 10.98 -1.42
N VAL A 425 23.37 10.08 -0.59
CA VAL A 425 22.17 9.31 -0.95
C VAL A 425 20.98 10.24 -1.20
N PHE A 426 20.77 11.24 -0.36
CA PHE A 426 19.70 12.22 -0.58
C PHE A 426 19.88 13.00 -1.88
N SER A 427 21.06 13.58 -2.12
CA SER A 427 21.30 14.39 -3.32
C SER A 427 21.28 13.59 -4.61
N ASN A 428 21.87 12.38 -4.60
CA ASN A 428 22.13 11.63 -5.83
C ASN A 428 20.96 10.72 -6.19
N HIS A 429 20.22 10.21 -5.20
CA HIS A 429 19.29 9.10 -5.40
C HIS A 429 17.85 9.38 -4.94
N ILE A 430 17.65 10.15 -3.85
CA ILE A 430 16.30 10.52 -3.39
C ILE A 430 15.75 11.68 -4.21
N TYR A 431 16.56 12.75 -4.33
CA TYR A 431 16.25 13.95 -5.12
C TYR A 431 16.92 13.94 -6.51
N GLY A 432 17.88 13.04 -6.72
CA GLY A 432 18.56 12.82 -7.99
C GLY A 432 18.09 11.55 -8.70
N ILE A 433 18.70 11.31 -9.86
CA ILE A 433 18.45 10.16 -10.74
C ILE A 433 19.75 9.39 -11.04
N GLU A 434 20.78 9.56 -10.22
CA GLU A 434 22.05 8.86 -10.41
C GLU A 434 21.88 7.35 -10.18
N ASP A 435 22.66 6.55 -10.89
CA ASP A 435 22.60 5.09 -10.82
C ASP A 435 22.98 4.55 -9.42
N TYR A 436 22.14 3.68 -8.85
CA TYR A 436 22.30 3.21 -7.46
C TYR A 436 23.44 2.21 -7.29
N THR A 437 23.95 1.61 -8.38
CA THR A 437 24.80 0.41 -8.33
C THR A 437 26.07 0.63 -7.52
N LYS A 438 26.72 1.79 -7.66
CA LYS A 438 27.96 2.10 -6.94
C LYS A 438 27.71 2.26 -5.43
N SER A 439 26.69 3.03 -5.08
CA SER A 439 26.33 3.30 -3.68
C SER A 439 25.82 2.04 -2.98
N LEU A 440 25.01 1.22 -3.65
CA LEU A 440 24.55 -0.08 -3.14
C LEU A 440 25.72 -1.04 -2.90
N LYS A 441 26.66 -1.16 -3.84
CA LYS A 441 27.87 -1.99 -3.64
C LYS A 441 28.66 -1.55 -2.42
N SER A 442 28.88 -0.24 -2.29
CA SER A 442 29.57 0.35 -1.14
C SER A 442 28.85 0.04 0.17
N ALA A 443 27.53 0.21 0.22
CA ALA A 443 26.73 -0.06 1.42
C ALA A 443 26.72 -1.55 1.79
N LEU A 444 26.49 -2.45 0.83
CA LEU A 444 26.41 -3.89 1.05
C LEU A 444 27.74 -4.50 1.51
N ASP A 445 28.86 -3.99 1.00
CA ASP A 445 30.19 -4.45 1.41
C ASP A 445 30.42 -4.23 2.92
N LEU A 446 29.85 -3.18 3.52
CA LEU A 446 29.95 -2.91 4.96
C LEU A 446 29.42 -4.03 5.84
N VAL A 447 28.50 -4.85 5.32
CA VAL A 447 27.88 -5.99 6.01
C VAL A 447 28.26 -7.33 5.38
N GLY A 448 29.31 -7.33 4.55
CA GLY A 448 29.87 -8.51 3.90
C GLY A 448 28.90 -9.14 2.90
N PHE A 449 28.19 -8.31 2.14
CA PHE A 449 27.39 -8.73 0.99
C PHE A 449 27.95 -8.07 -0.27
N GLU A 450 27.78 -8.74 -1.40
CA GLU A 450 28.09 -8.18 -2.71
C GLU A 450 26.82 -8.08 -3.57
N LEU A 451 26.81 -7.07 -4.43
CA LEU A 451 25.76 -6.89 -5.44
C LEU A 451 26.20 -7.57 -6.73
N VAL A 452 25.61 -8.74 -7.00
CA VAL A 452 25.96 -9.56 -8.16
C VAL A 452 24.95 -9.36 -9.27
N LYS A 453 25.45 -9.04 -10.46
CA LYS A 453 24.64 -8.98 -11.68
C LYS A 453 24.27 -10.41 -12.10
N VAL A 454 22.99 -10.67 -12.28
CA VAL A 454 22.48 -11.97 -12.74
C VAL A 454 21.58 -11.80 -13.95
N ASN A 455 21.51 -12.83 -14.80
CA ASN A 455 20.64 -12.81 -15.97
C ASN A 455 19.17 -12.79 -15.53
N ASN A 456 18.33 -12.12 -16.32
CA ASN A 456 16.92 -12.04 -15.99
C ASN A 456 16.26 -13.42 -16.22
N PRO A 457 15.57 -14.02 -15.22
CA PRO A 457 14.90 -15.30 -15.41
C PRO A 457 13.74 -15.21 -16.41
N ASN A 458 13.24 -14.01 -16.71
CA ASN A 458 12.34 -13.79 -17.83
C ASN A 458 13.15 -13.72 -19.14
N LEU A 459 13.03 -14.75 -19.97
CA LEU A 459 13.85 -14.88 -21.17
C LEU A 459 13.53 -13.84 -22.25
N SER A 460 12.30 -13.31 -22.32
CA SER A 460 12.01 -12.22 -23.26
C SER A 460 12.65 -10.92 -22.81
N ALA A 461 12.74 -10.71 -21.49
CA ALA A 461 13.41 -9.56 -20.91
C ALA A 461 14.92 -9.67 -21.13
N ASP A 462 15.52 -10.81 -20.75
CA ASP A 462 16.96 -11.07 -20.89
C ASP A 462 17.42 -11.02 -22.34
N LYS A 463 16.78 -11.80 -23.22
CA LYS A 463 17.29 -11.99 -24.59
C LYS A 463 16.93 -10.86 -25.54
N PHE A 464 15.79 -10.18 -25.31
CA PHE A 464 15.23 -9.24 -26.28
C PHE A 464 14.81 -7.88 -25.71
N GLY A 465 14.82 -7.69 -24.38
CA GLY A 465 14.49 -6.41 -23.76
C GLY A 465 12.99 -6.09 -23.71
N PHE A 466 12.11 -7.09 -23.70
CA PHE A 466 10.67 -6.85 -23.48
C PHE A 466 10.05 -7.80 -22.46
N ILE A 467 9.01 -7.33 -21.76
CA ILE A 467 8.21 -8.15 -20.85
C ILE A 467 6.78 -8.17 -21.37
N SER A 468 6.21 -9.37 -21.50
CA SER A 468 4.81 -9.59 -21.82
C SER A 468 4.06 -10.26 -20.69
N ILE A 469 2.75 -10.01 -20.61
CA ILE A 469 1.84 -10.73 -19.73
C ILE A 469 0.76 -11.43 -20.56
N VAL A 470 0.13 -12.44 -19.98
CA VAL A 470 -0.95 -13.17 -20.65
C VAL A 470 -2.29 -12.51 -20.34
N GLU A 471 -2.91 -11.90 -21.34
CA GLU A 471 -4.26 -11.33 -21.28
C GLU A 471 -5.17 -12.09 -22.26
N ASN A 472 -6.28 -12.66 -21.78
CA ASN A 472 -7.20 -13.46 -22.61
C ASN A 472 -6.50 -14.56 -23.44
N GLY A 473 -5.47 -15.18 -22.84
CA GLY A 473 -4.64 -16.22 -23.45
C GLY A 473 -3.57 -15.72 -24.43
N LYS A 474 -3.44 -14.41 -24.64
CA LYS A 474 -2.51 -13.77 -25.58
C LYS A 474 -1.36 -13.10 -24.83
N HIS A 475 -0.17 -13.09 -25.42
CA HIS A 475 0.96 -12.36 -24.88
C HIS A 475 0.90 -10.90 -25.31
N ILE A 476 0.61 -10.01 -24.38
CA ILE A 476 0.59 -8.55 -24.59
C ILE A 476 1.83 -7.96 -23.95
N ILE A 477 2.61 -7.19 -24.73
CA ILE A 477 3.82 -6.55 -24.24
C ILE A 477 3.44 -5.40 -23.32
N LYS A 478 4.06 -5.35 -22.14
CA LYS A 478 3.81 -4.32 -21.11
C LYS A 478 5.01 -3.47 -20.78
N LYS A 479 6.22 -3.97 -21.08
CA LYS A 479 7.45 -3.20 -20.95
C LYS A 479 8.38 -3.48 -22.12
N VAL A 480 9.08 -2.44 -22.54
CA VAL A 480 10.18 -2.50 -23.50
C VAL A 480 11.31 -1.67 -22.91
N GLN A 481 12.51 -2.24 -22.84
CA GLN A 481 13.69 -1.52 -22.34
C GLN A 481 14.16 -0.55 -23.42
N ASN A 482 14.45 0.69 -23.01
CA ASN A 482 14.98 1.69 -23.93
C ASN A 482 16.31 1.21 -24.55
N ASN A 483 16.47 1.40 -25.86
CA ASN A 483 17.63 1.00 -26.66
C ASN A 483 17.87 -0.53 -26.74
N SER A 484 16.90 -1.36 -26.36
CA SER A 484 16.99 -2.81 -26.56
C SER A 484 16.77 -3.23 -28.02
N ILE A 485 17.03 -4.50 -28.33
CA ILE A 485 16.70 -5.04 -29.66
C ILE A 485 15.19 -4.96 -29.95
N ALA A 486 14.34 -5.15 -28.94
CA ALA A 486 12.89 -4.93 -29.10
C ALA A 486 12.57 -3.48 -29.45
N ASP A 487 13.14 -2.52 -28.72
CA ASP A 487 12.91 -1.09 -28.95
C ASP A 487 13.37 -0.64 -30.34
N THR A 488 14.60 -1.01 -30.72
CA THR A 488 15.19 -0.66 -32.03
C THR A 488 14.43 -1.25 -33.23
N TYR A 489 13.72 -2.37 -33.05
CA TYR A 489 12.83 -2.96 -34.05
C TYR A 489 11.38 -2.45 -33.96
N GLY A 490 11.14 -1.44 -33.13
CA GLY A 490 9.88 -0.74 -32.99
C GLY A 490 8.79 -1.57 -32.32
N ILE A 491 9.15 -2.55 -31.48
CA ILE A 491 8.20 -3.25 -30.62
C ILE A 491 7.72 -2.27 -29.55
N ALA A 492 6.40 -2.18 -29.38
CA ALA A 492 5.79 -1.25 -28.45
C ALA A 492 4.97 -1.96 -27.37
N VAL A 493 4.68 -1.20 -26.30
CA VAL A 493 3.67 -1.59 -25.31
C VAL A 493 2.32 -1.79 -26.00
N ASP A 494 1.57 -2.78 -25.53
CA ASP A 494 0.30 -3.29 -26.05
C ASP A 494 0.34 -4.00 -27.41
N ASP A 495 1.53 -4.19 -28.00
CA ASP A 495 1.68 -5.13 -29.11
C ASP A 495 1.42 -6.59 -28.63
N GLU A 496 0.80 -7.40 -29.49
CA GLU A 496 0.51 -8.81 -29.22
C GLU A 496 1.53 -9.72 -29.92
N VAL A 497 2.23 -10.57 -29.17
CA VAL A 497 3.10 -11.60 -29.75
C VAL A 497 2.23 -12.74 -30.28
N ILE A 498 2.19 -12.92 -31.60
CA ILE A 498 1.39 -13.95 -32.27
C ILE A 498 2.14 -15.28 -32.28
N SER A 499 3.40 -15.28 -32.72
CA SER A 499 4.22 -16.49 -32.83
C SER A 499 5.70 -16.20 -32.73
N ILE A 500 6.43 -17.21 -32.27
CA ILE A 500 7.89 -17.22 -32.09
C ILE A 500 8.43 -18.45 -32.80
N ASN A 501 9.37 -18.27 -33.73
CA ASN A 501 9.94 -19.32 -34.58
C ASN A 501 8.86 -20.20 -35.24
N GLY A 502 7.80 -19.56 -35.75
CA GLY A 502 6.65 -20.24 -36.36
C GLY A 502 5.68 -20.92 -35.39
N ILE A 503 5.96 -20.93 -34.08
CA ILE A 503 5.11 -21.52 -33.05
C ILE A 503 4.17 -20.45 -32.49
N TYR A 504 2.85 -20.68 -32.56
CA TYR A 504 1.86 -19.80 -31.95
C TYR A 504 2.08 -19.64 -30.44
N ALA A 505 2.09 -18.38 -29.97
CA ALA A 505 2.36 -18.04 -28.58
C ALA A 505 1.14 -18.25 -27.67
N LYS A 506 -0.08 -18.20 -28.23
CA LYS A 506 -1.32 -18.34 -27.47
C LYS A 506 -1.35 -19.64 -26.65
N GLY A 507 -1.61 -19.53 -25.35
CA GLY A 507 -1.70 -20.66 -24.43
C GLY A 507 -0.36 -21.30 -24.04
N LYS A 508 0.78 -20.69 -24.39
CA LYS A 508 2.12 -21.14 -24.00
C LYS A 508 2.73 -20.17 -23.00
N LYS A 509 3.78 -20.58 -22.28
CA LYS A 509 4.58 -19.64 -21.50
C LYS A 509 5.67 -19.05 -22.40
N MET A 510 5.93 -17.76 -22.25
CA MET A 510 6.94 -17.06 -23.04
C MET A 510 8.33 -17.71 -22.88
N ASN A 511 8.74 -18.04 -21.66
CA ASN A 511 10.02 -18.72 -21.42
C ASN A 511 10.12 -20.08 -22.13
N ASP A 512 9.03 -20.85 -22.22
CA ASP A 512 9.05 -22.15 -22.90
C ASP A 512 9.28 -21.99 -24.42
N LEU A 513 8.82 -20.87 -25.00
CA LEU A 513 9.05 -20.53 -26.41
C LEU A 513 10.49 -20.08 -26.69
N LEU A 514 11.18 -19.55 -25.67
CA LEU A 514 12.49 -18.89 -25.81
C LEU A 514 13.66 -19.69 -25.25
N LYS A 515 13.40 -20.82 -24.55
CA LYS A 515 14.42 -21.58 -23.82
C LYS A 515 15.58 -22.03 -24.71
N ASP A 516 15.30 -22.45 -25.94
CA ASP A 516 16.28 -23.01 -26.87
C ASP A 516 16.84 -21.97 -27.86
N THR A 517 16.47 -20.69 -27.71
CA THR A 517 16.92 -19.62 -28.61
C THR A 517 18.33 -19.13 -28.26
N THR A 518 19.29 -19.27 -29.17
CA THR A 518 20.70 -18.85 -28.96
C THR A 518 21.25 -17.89 -30.04
N GLY A 519 20.42 -17.49 -31.01
CA GLY A 519 20.79 -16.59 -32.10
C GLY A 519 19.58 -15.78 -32.53
N THR A 520 19.34 -15.66 -33.84
CA THR A 520 18.19 -14.94 -34.37
C THR A 520 16.86 -15.61 -34.01
N LEU A 521 15.91 -14.80 -33.54
CA LEU A 521 14.53 -15.17 -33.24
C LEU A 521 13.61 -14.58 -34.30
N SER A 522 12.86 -15.42 -35.00
CA SER A 522 11.78 -14.92 -35.86
C SER A 522 10.50 -14.73 -35.06
N MET A 523 9.98 -13.51 -35.02
CA MET A 523 8.80 -13.16 -34.26
C MET A 523 7.74 -12.49 -35.15
N LYS A 524 6.51 -12.96 -35.02
CA LYS A 524 5.33 -12.34 -35.62
C LYS A 524 4.57 -11.59 -34.54
N ILE A 525 4.38 -10.30 -34.76
CA ILE A 525 3.75 -9.40 -33.79
C ILE A 525 2.59 -8.66 -34.43
N LYS A 526 1.48 -8.55 -33.69
CA LYS A 526 0.34 -7.74 -34.06
C LYS A 526 0.49 -6.37 -33.42
N LYS A 527 0.60 -5.35 -34.27
CA LYS A 527 0.57 -3.94 -33.90
C LYS A 527 -0.84 -3.39 -34.06
N ARG A 528 -1.06 -2.15 -33.63
CA ARG A 528 -2.38 -1.48 -33.69
C ARG A 528 -3.03 -1.50 -35.08
N PHE A 529 -2.26 -1.32 -36.15
CA PHE A 529 -2.79 -1.19 -37.52
C PHE A 529 -2.36 -2.32 -38.47
N GLY A 530 -1.73 -3.37 -37.96
CA GLY A 530 -1.23 -4.42 -38.83
C GLY A 530 -0.49 -5.54 -38.10
N THR A 531 0.15 -6.39 -38.87
CA THR A 531 1.01 -7.45 -38.37
C THR A 531 2.34 -7.34 -39.10
N CYS A 532 3.44 -7.51 -38.38
CA CYS A 532 4.75 -7.59 -38.99
C CYS A 532 5.50 -8.81 -38.47
N GLU A 533 6.42 -9.28 -39.29
CA GLU A 533 7.40 -10.30 -38.95
C GLU A 533 8.76 -9.63 -38.86
N MET A 534 9.54 -10.02 -37.87
CA MET A 534 10.85 -9.45 -37.60
C MET A 534 11.76 -10.53 -37.07
N ASP A 535 13.04 -10.39 -37.39
CA ASP A 535 14.10 -11.26 -36.93
C ASP A 535 14.95 -10.47 -35.92
N LEU A 536 14.92 -10.91 -34.66
CA LEU A 536 15.63 -10.27 -33.56
C LEU A 536 16.87 -11.07 -33.17
N GLU A 537 18.02 -10.41 -33.09
CA GLU A 537 19.22 -11.04 -32.53
C GLU A 537 19.14 -11.16 -31.02
N CYS A 538 19.55 -12.31 -30.49
CA CYS A 538 19.65 -12.53 -29.06
C CYS A 538 20.72 -11.62 -28.46
N GLY A 539 20.38 -10.92 -27.38
CA GLY A 539 21.29 -10.11 -26.58
C GLY A 539 21.17 -10.38 -25.08
N HIS A 540 21.57 -9.39 -24.28
CA HIS A 540 21.42 -9.38 -22.83
C HIS A 540 20.91 -8.01 -22.36
N PHE A 541 19.65 -7.98 -21.96
CA PHE A 541 18.85 -6.80 -21.63
C PHE A 541 18.19 -6.98 -20.26
N TYR A 542 17.67 -5.90 -19.67
CA TYR A 542 17.10 -5.88 -18.32
C TYR A 542 17.91 -6.68 -17.28
N PRO A 543 19.21 -6.40 -17.12
CA PRO A 543 19.99 -7.11 -16.11
C PRO A 543 19.40 -6.83 -14.74
N ILE A 544 19.23 -7.88 -13.95
CA ILE A 544 18.82 -7.75 -12.55
C ILE A 544 20.04 -7.98 -11.66
N TYR A 545 19.91 -7.57 -10.41
CA TYR A 545 20.95 -7.74 -9.41
C TYR A 545 20.39 -8.53 -8.22
N SER A 546 21.27 -9.25 -7.54
CA SER A 546 20.96 -10.01 -6.34
C SER A 546 22.00 -9.77 -5.26
N LEU A 547 21.58 -9.81 -4.00
CA LEU A 547 22.48 -9.77 -2.84
C LEU A 547 23.07 -11.16 -2.61
N GLN A 548 24.40 -11.27 -2.61
CA GLN A 548 25.09 -12.49 -2.25
C GLN A 548 25.96 -12.27 -1.03
N LYS A 549 25.89 -13.22 -0.09
CA LYS A 549 26.68 -13.17 1.13
C LYS A 549 28.12 -13.54 0.80
N LEU A 550 29.10 -12.74 1.23
CA LEU A 550 30.51 -13.09 1.09
C LEU A 550 30.83 -14.34 1.91
N GLU A 551 31.57 -15.27 1.32
CA GLU A 551 32.03 -16.50 1.98
C GLU A 551 32.98 -16.17 3.16
N ASN A 552 33.87 -15.18 2.96
CA ASN A 552 34.86 -14.74 3.93
C ASN A 552 34.64 -13.26 4.25
N ALA A 553 33.71 -12.96 5.14
CA ALA A 553 33.48 -11.60 5.62
C ALA A 553 34.47 -11.24 6.74
N GLU A 554 34.97 -10.00 6.73
CA GLU A 554 35.85 -9.46 7.76
C GLU A 554 35.12 -9.31 9.11
N ASP A 555 35.87 -9.27 10.22
CA ASP A 555 35.29 -9.15 11.58
C ASP A 555 34.41 -7.88 11.71
N LYS A 556 34.83 -6.76 11.11
CA LYS A 556 34.05 -5.51 11.09
C LYS A 556 32.74 -5.68 10.32
N GLN A 557 32.78 -6.38 9.18
CA GLN A 557 31.58 -6.68 8.40
C GLN A 557 30.61 -7.60 9.15
N LEU A 558 31.12 -8.58 9.90
CA LEU A 558 30.31 -9.47 10.74
C LEU A 558 29.68 -8.74 11.92
N LEU A 559 30.40 -7.79 12.52
CA LEU A 559 29.87 -6.91 13.57
C LEU A 559 28.70 -6.08 13.03
N TYR A 560 28.90 -5.36 11.93
CA TYR A 560 27.86 -4.52 11.34
C TYR A 560 26.67 -5.34 10.83
N ARG A 561 26.90 -6.53 10.25
CA ARG A 561 25.80 -7.44 9.88
C ARG A 561 24.99 -7.88 11.09
N THR A 562 25.63 -8.02 12.25
CA THR A 562 24.94 -8.38 13.50
C THR A 562 24.06 -7.22 13.96
N VAL A 563 24.58 -5.98 13.97
CA VAL A 563 23.79 -4.77 14.29
C VAL A 563 22.63 -4.59 13.32
N TRP A 564 22.86 -4.83 12.03
CA TRP A 564 21.84 -4.70 11.01
C TRP A 564 20.66 -5.66 11.23
N ALA A 565 20.94 -6.95 11.48
CA ALA A 565 19.95 -8.02 11.36
C ALA A 565 19.59 -8.77 12.67
N LYS A 566 19.97 -8.25 13.85
CA LYS A 566 19.63 -8.83 15.16
C LYS A 566 19.17 -7.80 16.18
#